data_AF-A0A5P9NGU1-F1
#
_entry.id   AF-A0A5P9NGU1-F1
#
_cell.length_a   1.000
_cell.length_b   1.000
_cell.length_c   1.000
_cell.angle_alpha   90.00
_cell.angle_beta   90.00
_cell.angle_gamma   90.00
#
_symmetry.space_group_name_H-M   'P 1'
#
loop_
_entity.id
_entity.type
_entity.pdbx_description
1 polymer ?
#
loop_
_entity_poly.entity_id
_entity_poly.type
_entity_poly.pdbx_seq_one_letter_code
_entity_poly.pdbx_strand_id
1 'polypeptide(L)'
;MSEFQLTHVALVGARMEAFYTRGFKTRSELNMRRVFPDTSAGKLADMDTAAFRAHFTSELPLWVHNIVVDKEFPGRDKLTMCLRRFEGELRDNRENEVIASVLSSGFRNRQLDPLALPESMPLRQRCAMLMYADVWQEAYRRLNRELCPQLQENAASLDEWIATAEPEIEHAIAS
;
A
#
# COMPACT_ATOMS: atom_id res chain seq x y z
N MET A 1 -11.23 -12.25 -10.13
CA MET A 1 -10.92 -11.06 -9.32
C MET A 1 -9.48 -11.17 -8.86
N SER A 2 -8.70 -10.09 -8.89
CA SER A 2 -7.31 -10.16 -8.39
C SER A 2 -7.32 -10.46 -6.89
N GLU A 3 -6.32 -11.20 -6.44
CA GLU A 3 -6.22 -11.74 -5.07
C GLU A 3 -6.35 -10.68 -3.97
N PHE A 4 -5.93 -9.44 -4.28
CA PHE A 4 -5.83 -8.30 -3.34
C PHE A 4 -6.60 -7.07 -3.81
N GLN A 5 -7.76 -7.29 -4.44
CA GLN A 5 -8.52 -6.19 -5.04
C GLN A 5 -8.90 -5.11 -4.02
N LEU A 6 -9.41 -5.47 -2.83
CA LEU A 6 -9.83 -4.45 -1.85
C LEU A 6 -8.64 -3.76 -1.20
N THR A 7 -7.58 -4.51 -0.91
CA THR A 7 -6.31 -3.98 -0.38
C THR A 7 -5.71 -2.96 -1.34
N HIS A 8 -5.65 -3.28 -2.63
CA HIS A 8 -5.16 -2.36 -3.66
C HIS A 8 -6.08 -1.14 -3.81
N VAL A 9 -7.40 -1.31 -3.78
CA VAL A 9 -8.34 -0.18 -3.76
C VAL A 9 -8.09 0.72 -2.54
N ALA A 10 -8.00 0.15 -1.35
CA ALA A 10 -7.95 0.88 -0.09
C ALA A 10 -6.60 1.57 0.16
N LEU A 11 -5.48 0.92 -0.18
CA LEU A 11 -4.14 1.44 0.13
C LEU A 11 -3.45 2.11 -1.05
N VAL A 12 -3.86 1.82 -2.29
CA VAL A 12 -3.32 2.45 -3.51
C VAL A 12 -4.34 3.42 -4.06
N GLY A 13 -5.55 2.94 -4.41
CA GLY A 13 -6.57 3.78 -5.03
C GLY A 13 -6.99 4.98 -4.18
N ALA A 14 -7.13 4.81 -2.86
CA ALA A 14 -7.51 5.90 -1.96
C ALA A 14 -6.32 6.78 -1.54
N ARG A 15 -5.10 6.43 -1.98
CA ARG A 15 -3.85 7.13 -1.62
C ARG A 15 -3.01 7.44 -2.86
N MET A 16 -3.67 7.73 -3.99
CA MET A 16 -3.02 7.93 -5.28
C MET A 16 -2.01 9.10 -5.29
N GLU A 17 -2.15 10.07 -4.38
CA GLU A 17 -1.19 11.16 -4.23
C GLU A 17 0.25 10.67 -4.01
N ALA A 18 0.43 9.50 -3.37
CA ALA A 18 1.74 8.89 -3.17
C ALA A 18 2.47 8.56 -4.50
N PHE A 19 1.74 8.45 -5.61
CA PHE A 19 2.26 8.09 -6.91
C PHE A 19 2.44 9.29 -7.86
N TYR A 20 1.97 10.49 -7.47
CA TYR A 20 1.95 11.67 -8.34
C TYR A 20 3.36 12.12 -8.72
N THR A 21 4.29 12.05 -7.77
CA THR A 21 5.72 12.34 -7.99
C THR A 21 6.39 11.34 -8.93
N ARG A 22 5.77 10.18 -9.17
CA ARG A 22 6.21 9.15 -10.11
C ARG A 22 5.48 9.21 -11.45
N GLY A 23 4.64 10.22 -11.65
CA GLY A 23 3.96 10.48 -12.92
C GLY A 23 2.60 9.80 -13.09
N PHE A 24 2.11 9.06 -12.09
CA PHE A 24 0.82 8.36 -12.17
C PHE A 24 -0.29 9.15 -11.47
N LYS A 25 -1.41 9.36 -12.15
CA LYS A 25 -2.58 10.08 -11.63
C LYS A 25 -3.74 9.16 -11.29
N THR A 26 -3.79 7.98 -11.90
CA THR A 26 -4.88 7.02 -11.71
C THR A 26 -4.37 5.60 -11.52
N ARG A 27 -5.13 4.77 -10.81
CA ARG A 27 -4.77 3.36 -10.60
C ARG A 27 -4.69 2.54 -11.88
N SER A 28 -5.42 2.93 -12.93
CA SER A 28 -5.34 2.28 -14.25
C SER A 28 -3.98 2.45 -14.91
N GLU A 29 -3.31 3.58 -14.68
CA GLU A 29 -1.96 3.84 -15.22
C GLU A 29 -0.89 2.97 -14.53
N LEU A 30 -1.19 2.45 -13.34
CA LEU A 30 -0.33 1.53 -12.60
C LEU A 30 -0.42 0.08 -13.09
N ASN A 31 -1.28 -0.21 -14.06
CA ASN A 31 -1.42 -1.57 -14.56
C ASN A 31 -0.14 -2.03 -15.25
N MET A 32 0.37 -3.21 -14.87
CA MET A 32 1.62 -3.78 -15.40
C MET A 32 2.85 -2.88 -15.22
N ARG A 33 2.82 -2.01 -14.21
CA ARG A 33 3.94 -1.11 -13.88
C ARG A 33 4.44 -1.42 -12.48
N ARG A 34 5.76 -1.43 -12.30
CA ARG A 34 6.39 -1.29 -11.00
C ARG A 34 6.51 0.19 -10.67
N VAL A 35 6.40 0.52 -9.38
CA VAL A 35 6.65 1.89 -8.90
C VAL A 35 7.67 1.84 -7.79
N PHE A 36 8.91 2.21 -8.10
CA PHE A 36 9.99 2.10 -7.14
C PHE A 36 9.83 3.09 -5.98
N PRO A 37 10.22 2.74 -4.75
CA PRO A 37 10.34 3.68 -3.64
C PRO A 37 11.50 4.65 -3.85
N ASP A 38 11.58 5.74 -3.06
CA ASP A 38 12.67 6.71 -3.15
C ASP A 38 13.84 6.28 -2.27
N THR A 39 14.85 5.67 -2.88
CA THR A 39 16.08 5.25 -2.20
C THR A 39 17.23 6.25 -2.35
N SER A 40 16.93 7.51 -2.74
CA SER A 40 17.97 8.55 -2.86
C SER A 40 18.71 8.83 -1.55
N ALA A 41 18.08 8.55 -0.40
CA ALA A 41 18.69 8.67 0.93
C ALA A 41 19.68 7.54 1.28
N GLY A 42 19.79 6.50 0.46
CA GLY A 42 20.68 5.36 0.68
C GLY A 42 19.99 4.01 0.46
N LYS A 43 20.79 2.94 0.58
CA LYS A 43 20.30 1.56 0.49
C LYS A 43 19.44 1.21 1.70
N LEU A 44 18.41 0.41 1.46
CA LEU A 44 17.50 -0.09 2.50
C LEU A 44 18.23 -0.98 3.50
N ALA A 45 19.19 -1.80 3.03
CA ALA A 45 19.97 -2.69 3.88
C ALA A 45 20.87 -1.95 4.89
N ASP A 46 21.20 -0.69 4.62
CA ASP A 46 22.04 0.14 5.48
C ASP A 46 21.23 0.93 6.52
N MET A 47 19.89 0.96 6.40
CA MET A 47 19.02 1.68 7.32
C MET A 47 18.88 0.93 8.65
N ASP A 48 18.92 1.68 9.76
CA ASP A 48 18.48 1.14 11.04
C ASP A 48 16.96 0.89 11.06
N THR A 49 16.47 0.15 12.05
CA THR A 49 15.05 -0.21 12.17
C THR A 49 14.11 0.99 12.24
N ALA A 50 14.53 2.10 12.85
CA ALA A 50 13.68 3.28 12.98
C ALA A 50 13.57 4.02 11.63
N ALA A 51 14.70 4.21 10.94
CA ALA A 51 14.78 4.80 9.62
C ALA A 51 14.02 3.97 8.58
N PHE A 52 14.24 2.64 8.57
CA PHE A 52 13.52 1.73 7.67
C PHE A 52 12.01 1.81 7.88
N ARG A 53 11.56 1.79 9.15
CA ARG A 53 10.12 1.87 9.47
C ARG A 53 9.52 3.20 9.03
N ALA A 54 10.22 4.31 9.22
CA ALA A 54 9.78 5.63 8.77
C ALA A 54 9.64 5.67 7.25
N HIS A 55 10.67 5.19 6.53
CA HIS A 55 10.67 5.08 5.08
C HIS A 55 9.52 4.20 4.58
N PHE A 56 9.40 2.97 5.10
CA PHE A 56 8.30 2.04 4.77
C PHE A 56 6.92 2.65 5.01
N THR A 57 6.71 3.33 6.14
CA THR A 57 5.41 3.93 6.47
C THR A 57 5.05 5.06 5.49
N SER A 58 6.04 5.87 5.12
CA SER A 58 5.85 6.99 4.18
C SER A 58 5.52 6.52 2.77
N GLU A 59 6.08 5.39 2.34
CA GLU A 59 5.91 4.84 0.99
C GLU A 59 5.07 3.56 0.95
N LEU A 60 4.30 3.26 2.01
CA LEU A 60 3.47 2.06 2.12
C LEU A 60 2.62 1.77 0.86
N PRO A 61 1.97 2.77 0.23
CA PRO A 61 1.20 2.52 -0.99
C PRO A 61 2.04 1.90 -2.11
N LEU A 62 3.28 2.36 -2.30
CA LEU A 62 4.20 1.87 -3.34
C LEU A 62 4.62 0.43 -3.04
N TRP A 63 4.99 0.16 -1.79
CA TRP A 63 5.33 -1.20 -1.34
C TRP A 63 4.18 -2.19 -1.58
N VAL A 64 2.97 -1.84 -1.12
CA VAL A 64 1.78 -2.67 -1.31
C VAL A 64 1.47 -2.86 -2.79
N HIS A 65 1.58 -1.80 -3.59
CA HIS A 65 1.38 -1.87 -5.03
C HIS A 65 2.29 -2.93 -5.66
N ASN A 66 3.60 -2.82 -5.45
CA ASN A 66 4.58 -3.74 -6.05
C ASN A 66 4.41 -5.19 -5.60
N ILE A 67 4.16 -5.43 -4.30
CA ILE A 67 3.89 -6.80 -3.79
C ILE A 67 2.68 -7.42 -4.51
N VAL A 68 1.65 -6.63 -4.78
CA VAL A 68 0.43 -7.10 -5.45
C VAL A 68 0.67 -7.39 -6.93
N VAL A 69 1.38 -6.52 -7.65
CA VAL A 69 1.49 -6.60 -9.13
C VAL A 69 2.68 -7.41 -9.63
N ASP A 70 3.79 -7.43 -8.90
CA ASP A 70 5.00 -8.13 -9.30
C ASP A 70 5.10 -9.49 -8.60
N LYS A 71 5.03 -10.58 -9.36
CA LYS A 71 5.12 -11.93 -8.81
C LYS A 71 6.53 -12.28 -8.32
N GLU A 72 7.54 -11.63 -8.91
CA GLU A 72 8.95 -11.83 -8.57
C GLU A 72 9.42 -10.88 -7.46
N PHE A 73 8.49 -10.16 -6.81
CA PHE A 73 8.83 -9.25 -5.73
C PHE A 73 9.55 -10.00 -4.58
N PRO A 74 10.67 -9.48 -4.04
CA PRO A 74 11.42 -10.18 -3.00
C PRO A 74 10.59 -10.51 -1.75
N GLY A 75 10.61 -11.78 -1.34
CA GLY A 75 9.88 -12.24 -0.16
C GLY A 75 8.34 -12.26 -0.30
N ARG A 76 7.82 -12.15 -1.53
CA ARG A 76 6.38 -12.02 -1.81
C ARG A 76 5.52 -13.04 -1.10
N ASP A 77 5.90 -14.30 -1.04
CA ASP A 77 5.08 -15.37 -0.44
C ASP A 77 4.68 -15.06 1.01
N LYS A 78 5.64 -14.59 1.82
CA LYS A 78 5.38 -14.20 3.22
C LYS A 78 4.55 -12.91 3.30
N LEU A 79 4.88 -11.92 2.47
CA LEU A 79 4.20 -10.62 2.44
C LEU A 79 2.72 -10.76 2.01
N THR A 80 2.46 -11.67 1.08
CA THR A 80 1.13 -12.03 0.56
C THR A 80 0.21 -12.51 1.69
N MET A 81 0.72 -13.25 2.68
CA MET A 81 -0.09 -13.67 3.83
C MET A 81 -0.58 -12.48 4.67
N CYS A 82 0.25 -11.45 4.86
CA CYS A 82 -0.13 -10.23 5.56
C CYS A 82 -1.22 -9.48 4.79
N LEU A 83 -1.06 -9.35 3.47
CA LEU A 83 -2.07 -8.74 2.61
C LEU A 83 -3.39 -9.52 2.61
N ARG A 84 -3.35 -10.86 2.64
CA ARG A 84 -4.57 -11.70 2.70
C ARG A 84 -5.36 -11.46 3.98
N ARG A 85 -4.68 -11.29 5.12
CA ARG A 85 -5.34 -10.96 6.39
C ARG A 85 -6.01 -9.60 6.32
N PHE A 86 -5.29 -8.59 5.84
CA PHE A 86 -5.85 -7.24 5.70
C PHE A 86 -7.03 -7.21 4.71
N GLU A 87 -6.91 -7.90 3.57
CA GLU A 87 -8.01 -8.11 2.62
C GLU A 87 -9.24 -8.74 3.31
N GLY A 88 -9.03 -9.73 4.19
CA GLY A 88 -10.07 -10.35 5.00
C GLY A 88 -10.76 -9.34 5.94
N GLU A 89 -9.98 -8.55 6.68
CA GLU A 89 -10.51 -7.51 7.57
C GLU A 89 -11.39 -6.49 6.80
N LEU A 90 -10.98 -6.10 5.59
CA LEU A 90 -11.77 -5.21 4.73
C LEU A 90 -13.08 -5.85 4.26
N ARG A 91 -13.09 -7.16 3.99
CA ARG A 91 -14.30 -7.89 3.59
C ARG A 91 -15.27 -8.03 4.73
N ASP A 92 -14.77 -8.45 5.89
CA ASP A 92 -15.57 -8.74 7.08
C ASP A 92 -16.20 -7.47 7.65
N ASN A 93 -15.52 -6.32 7.49
CA ASN A 93 -15.97 -5.04 8.02
C ASN A 93 -16.40 -4.06 6.91
N ARG A 94 -16.88 -4.54 5.76
CA ARG A 94 -17.30 -3.69 4.63
C ARG A 94 -18.39 -2.65 4.99
N GLU A 95 -19.14 -2.91 6.05
CA GLU A 95 -20.24 -2.06 6.54
C GLU A 95 -19.76 -1.01 7.56
N ASN A 96 -18.52 -1.09 8.02
CA ASN A 96 -17.90 -0.03 8.81
C ASN A 96 -17.78 1.24 7.95
N GLU A 97 -18.20 2.39 8.50
CA GLU A 97 -18.31 3.66 7.76
C GLU A 97 -16.96 4.12 7.18
N VAL A 98 -15.86 3.94 7.92
CA VAL A 98 -14.52 4.32 7.48
C VAL A 98 -14.06 3.41 6.34
N ILE A 99 -14.20 2.09 6.49
CA ILE A 99 -13.81 1.12 5.45
C ILE A 99 -14.61 1.34 4.18
N ALA A 100 -15.93 1.51 4.28
CA ALA A 100 -16.80 1.79 3.14
C ALA A 100 -16.38 3.08 2.41
N SER A 101 -16.06 4.13 3.18
CA SER A 101 -15.62 5.42 2.64
C SER A 101 -14.27 5.33 1.93
N VAL A 102 -13.31 4.62 2.51
CA VAL A 102 -11.99 4.35 1.88
C VAL A 102 -12.14 3.56 0.60
N LEU A 103 -12.92 2.48 0.61
CA LEU A 103 -13.14 1.67 -0.58
C LEU A 103 -13.82 2.48 -1.68
N SER A 104 -14.87 3.23 -1.35
CA SER A 104 -15.58 4.10 -2.30
C SER A 104 -14.66 5.16 -2.91
N SER A 105 -13.81 5.77 -2.09
CA SER A 105 -12.83 6.76 -2.53
C SER A 105 -11.78 6.11 -3.44
N GLY A 106 -11.28 4.94 -3.05
CA GLY A 106 -10.27 4.21 -3.82
C GLY A 106 -10.76 3.70 -5.17
N PHE A 107 -12.02 3.26 -5.27
CA PHE A 107 -12.62 2.91 -6.57
C PHE A 107 -12.70 4.10 -7.52
N ARG A 108 -12.81 5.32 -6.97
CA ARG A 108 -12.89 6.58 -7.72
C ARG A 108 -11.53 7.28 -7.87
N ASN A 109 -10.44 6.67 -7.41
CA ASN A 109 -9.11 7.29 -7.32
C ASN A 109 -9.12 8.64 -6.59
N ARG A 110 -9.93 8.76 -5.53
CA ARG A 110 -10.01 9.96 -4.70
C ARG A 110 -9.21 9.78 -3.43
N GLN A 111 -8.48 10.81 -3.04
CA GLN A 111 -7.68 10.80 -1.84
C GLN A 111 -8.57 10.69 -0.60
N LEU A 112 -8.30 9.68 0.22
CA LEU A 112 -8.84 9.54 1.57
C LEU A 112 -7.90 8.69 2.42
N ASP A 113 -7.19 9.34 3.34
CA ASP A 113 -6.43 8.69 4.38
C ASP A 113 -7.15 8.86 5.72
N PRO A 114 -7.73 7.79 6.32
CA PRO A 114 -8.40 7.90 7.61
C PRO A 114 -7.48 8.27 8.77
N LEU A 115 -6.16 8.14 8.61
CA LEU A 115 -5.17 8.52 9.61
C LEU A 115 -4.75 10.00 9.48
N ALA A 116 -5.03 10.61 8.33
CA ALA A 116 -4.69 11.99 8.00
C ALA A 116 -5.85 12.66 7.26
N LEU A 117 -7.00 12.75 7.95
CA LEU A 117 -8.21 13.33 7.38
C LEU A 117 -7.96 14.79 6.92
N PRO A 118 -8.39 15.18 5.70
CA PRO A 118 -8.13 16.50 5.16
C PRO A 118 -8.84 17.58 5.97
N GLU A 119 -8.20 18.74 6.11
CA GLU A 119 -8.76 19.88 6.84
C GLU A 119 -10.04 20.42 6.18
N SER A 120 -10.17 20.24 4.87
CA SER A 120 -11.37 20.60 4.10
C SER A 120 -12.58 19.70 4.35
N MET A 121 -12.42 18.58 5.09
CA MET A 121 -13.52 17.68 5.41
C MET A 121 -14.52 18.37 6.36
N PRO A 122 -15.83 18.37 6.05
CA PRO A 122 -16.85 18.91 6.94
C PRO A 122 -16.78 18.28 8.34
N LEU A 123 -16.90 19.10 9.39
CA LEU A 123 -16.72 18.67 10.79
C LEU A 123 -17.56 17.44 11.16
N ARG A 124 -18.84 17.43 10.77
CA ARG A 124 -19.74 16.30 11.03
C ARG A 124 -19.22 14.99 10.42
N GLN A 125 -18.72 15.05 9.19
CA GLN A 125 -18.13 13.89 8.52
C GLN A 125 -16.83 13.46 9.20
N ARG A 126 -15.98 14.43 9.60
CA ARG A 126 -14.75 14.16 10.35
C ARG A 126 -15.03 13.46 11.68
N CYS A 127 -16.05 13.90 12.42
CA CYS A 127 -16.48 13.27 13.66
C CYS A 127 -16.98 11.83 13.43
N ALA A 128 -17.77 11.60 12.39
CA ALA A 128 -18.26 10.26 12.04
C ALA A 128 -17.08 9.32 11.71
N MET A 129 -16.13 9.78 10.88
CA MET A 129 -14.92 9.02 10.57
C MET A 129 -14.14 8.65 11.82
N LEU A 130 -13.92 9.59 12.75
CA LEU A 130 -13.19 9.33 13.99
C LEU A 130 -13.91 8.33 14.91
N MET A 131 -15.24 8.36 14.94
CA MET A 131 -16.06 7.47 15.78
C MET A 131 -15.97 6.00 15.36
N TYR A 132 -15.72 5.73 14.08
CA TYR A 132 -15.66 4.37 13.51
C TYR A 132 -14.25 3.98 13.00
N ALA A 133 -13.22 4.73 13.37
CA ALA A 133 -11.86 4.57 12.87
C ALA A 133 -11.09 3.39 13.49
N ASP A 134 -11.53 2.88 14.64
CA ASP A 134 -10.82 1.86 15.42
C ASP A 134 -10.52 0.58 14.61
N VAL A 135 -11.52 0.07 13.89
CA VAL A 135 -11.37 -1.13 13.05
C VAL A 135 -10.31 -0.90 11.95
N TRP A 136 -10.40 0.22 11.25
CA TRP A 136 -9.41 0.59 10.23
C TRP A 136 -8.02 0.77 10.84
N GLN A 137 -7.91 1.50 11.95
CA GLN A 137 -6.65 1.79 12.60
C GLN A 137 -5.97 0.50 13.08
N GLU A 138 -6.71 -0.44 13.67
CA GLU A 138 -6.13 -1.69 14.12
C GLU A 138 -5.70 -2.57 12.94
N ALA A 139 -6.53 -2.71 11.91
CA ALA A 139 -6.16 -3.43 10.69
C ALA A 139 -4.90 -2.84 10.05
N TYR A 140 -4.81 -1.50 9.97
CA TYR A 140 -3.66 -0.79 9.41
C TYR A 140 -2.41 -0.94 10.29
N ARG A 141 -2.53 -0.81 11.62
CA ARG A 141 -1.40 -1.00 12.56
C ARG A 141 -0.87 -2.42 12.47
N ARG A 142 -1.76 -3.41 12.45
CA ARG A 142 -1.42 -4.82 12.29
C ARG A 142 -0.69 -5.06 10.98
N LEU A 143 -1.22 -4.54 9.87
CA LEU A 143 -0.57 -4.64 8.56
C LEU A 143 0.87 -4.11 8.61
N ASN A 144 1.08 -2.91 9.16
CA ASN A 144 2.42 -2.33 9.28
C ASN A 144 3.34 -3.15 10.17
N ARG A 145 2.84 -3.65 11.31
CA ARG A 145 3.60 -4.49 12.23
C ARG A 145 4.03 -5.81 11.59
N GLU A 146 3.24 -6.34 10.67
CA GLU A 146 3.53 -7.60 9.99
C GLU A 146 4.40 -7.40 8.72
N LEU A 147 4.11 -6.39 7.90
CA LEU A 147 4.86 -6.15 6.65
C LEU A 147 6.26 -5.56 6.89
N CYS A 148 6.38 -4.56 7.77
CA CYS A 148 7.63 -3.81 7.93
C CYS A 148 8.83 -4.71 8.28
N PRO A 149 8.73 -5.64 9.26
CA PRO A 149 9.83 -6.54 9.57
C PRO A 149 10.16 -7.48 8.41
N GLN A 150 9.15 -7.97 7.69
CA GLN A 150 9.35 -8.87 6.56
C GLN A 150 10.06 -8.17 5.39
N LEU A 151 9.74 -6.90 5.13
CA LEU A 151 10.47 -6.10 4.15
C LEU A 151 11.91 -5.82 4.61
N GLN A 152 12.10 -5.50 5.90
CA GLN A 152 13.43 -5.25 6.45
C GLN A 152 14.32 -6.50 6.40
N GLU A 153 13.76 -7.69 6.67
CA GLU A 153 14.45 -8.98 6.52
C GLU A 153 14.92 -9.22 5.07
N ASN A 154 14.25 -8.63 4.07
CA ASN A 154 14.57 -8.75 2.65
C ASN A 154 15.25 -7.49 2.08
N ALA A 155 15.72 -6.56 2.93
CA ALA A 155 16.20 -5.25 2.50
C ALA A 155 17.29 -5.31 1.41
N ALA A 156 18.25 -6.23 1.53
CA ALA A 156 19.31 -6.39 0.52
C ALA A 156 18.76 -6.86 -0.85
N SER A 157 17.83 -7.81 -0.85
CA SER A 157 17.16 -8.27 -2.08
C SER A 157 16.26 -7.19 -2.67
N LEU A 158 15.65 -6.35 -1.83
CA LEU A 158 14.87 -5.19 -2.27
C LEU A 158 15.77 -4.14 -2.92
N ASP A 159 16.95 -3.86 -2.36
CA ASP A 159 17.94 -2.96 -2.99
C ASP A 159 18.35 -3.46 -4.39
N GLU A 160 18.61 -4.76 -4.53
CA GLU A 160 18.92 -5.38 -5.82
C GLU A 160 17.74 -5.28 -6.79
N TRP A 161 16.53 -5.60 -6.34
CA TRP A 161 15.31 -5.47 -7.14
C TRP A 161 15.08 -4.03 -7.60
N ILE A 162 15.26 -3.03 -6.73
CA ILE A 162 15.14 -1.61 -7.11
C ILE A 162 16.21 -1.22 -8.15
N ALA A 163 17.43 -1.75 -8.02
CA ALA A 163 18.53 -1.41 -8.91
C ALA A 163 18.44 -2.06 -10.30
N THR A 164 17.75 -3.19 -10.42
CA THR A 164 17.80 -4.04 -11.62
C THR A 164 16.46 -4.25 -12.30
N ALA A 165 15.34 -4.11 -11.60
CA ALA A 165 14.03 -4.35 -12.17
C ALA A 165 13.63 -3.25 -13.16
N GLU A 166 13.04 -3.66 -14.27
CA GLU A 166 12.47 -2.71 -15.23
C GLU A 166 11.12 -2.17 -14.72
N PRO A 167 10.77 -0.91 -15.02
CA PRO A 167 9.47 -0.33 -14.64
C PRO A 167 8.27 -1.07 -15.24
N GLU A 168 8.45 -1.80 -16.34
CA GLU A 168 7.41 -2.59 -17.00
C GLU A 168 7.44 -4.03 -16.51
N ILE A 169 6.26 -4.59 -16.26
CA ILE A 169 6.12 -6.00 -15.90
C ILE A 169 5.89 -6.76 -17.20
N GLU A 170 6.92 -7.46 -17.67
CA GLU A 170 6.78 -8.34 -18.82
C GLU A 170 5.86 -9.52 -18.48
N HIS A 171 4.95 -9.83 -19.40
CA HIS A 171 4.30 -11.13 -19.36
C HIS A 171 5.31 -12.18 -19.82
N ALA A 172 5.64 -13.14 -18.96
CA ALA A 172 5.78 -14.50 -19.47
C ALA A 172 4.41 -14.82 -20.10
N ILE A 173 4.34 -14.82 -21.44
CA ILE A 173 3.22 -15.36 -22.17
C ILE A 173 3.06 -16.79 -21.63
N ALA A 174 2.04 -17.02 -20.84
CA ALA A 174 1.71 -18.36 -20.38
C ALA A 174 1.31 -19.16 -21.63
N SER A 175 2.28 -19.89 -22.18
CA SER A 175 2.07 -21.01 -23.09
C SER A 175 1.38 -22.16 -22.37
#